data_AF-A0A859FEA9-F1
#
_entry.id   AF-A0A859FEA9-F1
#
_cell.length_a   1.000
_cell.length_b   1.000
_cell.length_c   1.000
_cell.angle_alpha   90.00
_cell.angle_beta   90.00
_cell.angle_gamma   90.00
#
_symmetry.space_group_name_H-M   'P 1'
#
loop_
_entity.id
_entity.type
_entity.pdbx_description
1 polymer ?
#
loop_
_entity_poly.entity_id
_entity_poly.type
_entity_poly.pdbx_seq_one_letter_code
_entity_poly.pdbx_strand_id
1 'polypeptide(L)'
;MMIIILLSLIGSIVITLQIITIKIISKVNQLPSDLSVDSEDKQSNLQADLQEEMHQAITYECLTMYNAVSKQIDSLHANEIRYVIKQPSWNNSALLEHLSADEKELYLFFKTMFDTYVETYWLNSKGTVRTVFTQTDTPTSFSEKTISQASLELQSKMRQWFDNWS
;
A
#
# COMPACT_ATOMS: atom_id res chain seq x y z
N MET A 1 -59.95 -34.15 19.25
CA MET A 1 -58.92 -35.18 18.96
C MET A 1 -57.84 -34.66 18.01
N MET A 2 -58.21 -34.15 16.82
CA MET A 2 -57.25 -33.63 15.82
C MET A 2 -56.33 -32.50 16.35
N ILE A 3 -56.86 -31.59 17.16
CA ILE A 3 -56.08 -30.48 17.76
C ILE A 3 -55.02 -31.00 18.74
N ILE A 4 -55.34 -32.04 19.52
CA ILE A 4 -54.42 -32.63 20.50
C ILE A 4 -53.26 -33.34 19.79
N ILE A 5 -53.54 -34.01 18.67
CA ILE A 5 -52.53 -34.66 17.83
C ILE A 5 -51.59 -33.61 17.22
N LEU A 6 -52.13 -32.48 16.75
CA LEU A 6 -51.33 -31.40 16.16
C LEU A 6 -50.40 -30.74 17.20
N LEU A 7 -50.90 -30.49 18.41
CA LEU A 7 -50.11 -29.93 19.51
C LEU A 7 -49.00 -30.89 19.97
N SER A 8 -49.27 -32.20 20.00
CA SER A 8 -48.27 -33.23 20.30
C SER A 8 -47.14 -33.26 19.27
N LEU A 9 -47.48 -33.14 17.97
CA LEU A 9 -46.50 -33.12 16.89
C LEU A 9 -45.57 -31.89 16.97
N ILE A 10 -46.14 -30.71 17.22
CA ILE A 10 -45.37 -29.47 17.37
C ILE A 10 -44.46 -29.56 18.61
N GLY A 11 -44.97 -30.09 19.73
CA GLY A 11 -44.17 -30.31 20.94
C GLY A 11 -42.97 -31.23 20.68
N SER A 12 -43.18 -32.32 19.94
CA SER A 12 -42.11 -33.26 19.59
C SER A 12 -41.00 -32.60 18.74
N ILE A 13 -41.36 -31.69 17.82
CA ILE A 13 -40.39 -30.98 16.97
C ILE A 13 -39.56 -29.99 17.81
N VAL A 14 -40.19 -29.28 18.73
CA VAL A 14 -39.47 -28.34 19.62
C VAL A 14 -38.47 -29.08 20.51
N ILE A 15 -38.85 -30.25 21.05
CA ILE A 15 -37.97 -31.05 21.91
C ILE A 15 -36.76 -31.58 21.14
N THR A 16 -36.94 -32.08 19.90
CA THR A 16 -35.81 -32.55 19.09
C THR A 16 -34.85 -31.42 18.71
N LEU A 17 -35.36 -30.22 18.41
CA LEU A 17 -34.52 -29.05 18.16
C LEU A 17 -33.69 -28.66 19.39
N GLN A 18 -34.27 -28.70 20.60
CA GLN A 18 -33.55 -28.40 21.84
C GLN A 18 -32.45 -29.43 22.16
N ILE A 19 -32.67 -30.71 21.86
CA ILE A 19 -31.64 -31.75 22.07
C ILE A 19 -30.46 -31.54 21.11
N ILE A 20 -30.72 -31.14 19.86
CA ILE A 20 -29.68 -30.87 18.86
C ILE A 20 -28.82 -29.67 19.28
N THR A 21 -29.44 -28.57 19.73
CA THR A 21 -28.71 -27.38 20.17
C THR A 21 -27.84 -27.67 21.40
N ILE A 22 -28.35 -28.41 22.39
CA ILE A 22 -27.57 -28.84 23.56
C ILE A 22 -26.37 -29.69 23.15
N LYS A 23 -26.55 -30.64 22.21
CA LYS A 23 -25.44 -31.45 21.70
C LYS A 23 -24.37 -30.62 21.01
N ILE A 24 -24.76 -29.64 20.18
CA ILE A 24 -23.80 -28.74 19.51
C ILE A 24 -23.02 -27.93 20.53
N ILE A 25 -23.70 -27.31 21.51
CA ILE A 25 -23.05 -26.52 22.56
C ILE A 25 -22.11 -27.39 23.40
N SER A 26 -22.53 -28.61 23.75
CA SER A 26 -21.67 -29.54 24.51
C SER A 26 -20.40 -29.93 23.74
N LYS A 27 -20.49 -30.04 22.41
CA LYS A 27 -19.35 -30.37 21.54
C LYS A 27 -18.41 -29.18 21.34
N VAL A 28 -18.94 -27.96 21.34
CA VAL A 28 -18.15 -26.72 21.31
C VAL A 28 -17.43 -26.50 22.65
N ASN A 29 -18.06 -26.81 23.78
CA ASN A 29 -17.45 -26.69 25.11
C ASN A 29 -16.46 -27.82 25.45
N GLN A 30 -16.34 -28.83 24.58
CA GLN A 30 -15.32 -29.89 24.66
C GLN A 30 -14.14 -29.65 23.69
N LEU A 31 -14.07 -28.49 23.01
CA LEU A 31 -12.81 -28.09 22.40
C LEU A 31 -11.78 -27.92 23.52
N PRO A 32 -10.63 -28.60 23.45
CA PRO A 32 -9.62 -28.53 24.49
C PRO A 32 -9.13 -27.10 24.64
N SER A 33 -9.07 -26.63 25.88
CA SER A 33 -8.52 -25.33 26.31
C SER A 33 -7.01 -25.18 26.05
N ASP A 34 -6.45 -25.96 25.12
CA ASP A 34 -5.02 -26.06 24.78
C ASP A 34 -4.59 -24.97 23.77
N LEU A 35 -5.39 -23.92 23.62
CA LEU A 35 -5.12 -22.77 22.75
C LEU A 35 -4.72 -21.51 23.53
N SER A 36 -4.45 -21.61 24.83
CA SER A 36 -4.09 -20.46 25.67
C SER A 36 -2.58 -20.27 25.88
N VAL A 37 -1.71 -20.99 25.16
CA VAL A 37 -0.24 -20.87 25.31
C VAL A 37 0.45 -20.12 24.16
N ASP A 38 -0.27 -19.72 23.10
CA ASP A 38 0.38 -19.21 21.86
C ASP A 38 -0.09 -17.82 21.39
N SER A 39 -0.89 -17.10 22.18
CA SER A 39 -1.49 -15.83 21.72
C SER A 39 -0.53 -14.64 21.71
N GLU A 40 0.41 -14.56 22.66
CA GLU A 40 1.39 -13.46 22.71
C GLU A 40 2.47 -13.62 21.62
N ASP A 41 3.00 -14.84 21.43
CA ASP A 41 3.97 -15.12 20.36
C ASP A 41 3.36 -14.95 18.97
N LYS A 42 2.10 -15.35 18.75
CA LYS A 42 1.41 -15.10 17.48
C LYS A 42 1.17 -13.62 17.21
N GLN A 43 0.82 -12.83 18.24
CA GLN A 43 0.60 -11.40 18.08
C GLN A 43 1.90 -10.64 17.82
N SER A 44 3.00 -11.02 18.47
CA SER A 44 4.33 -10.45 18.21
C SER A 44 4.80 -10.74 16.78
N ASN A 45 4.62 -11.98 16.30
CA ASN A 45 4.99 -12.35 14.93
C ASN A 45 4.16 -11.59 13.89
N LEU A 46 2.84 -11.47 14.11
CA LEU A 46 1.96 -10.68 13.24
C LEU A 46 2.38 -9.20 13.14
N GLN A 47 2.85 -8.61 14.23
CA GLN A 47 3.30 -7.22 14.22
C GLN A 47 4.61 -7.05 13.47
N ALA A 48 5.55 -7.98 13.61
CA ALA A 48 6.80 -7.99 12.86
C ALA A 48 6.55 -8.18 11.35
N ASP A 49 5.70 -9.15 10.99
CA ASP A 49 5.31 -9.40 9.60
C ASP A 49 4.65 -8.16 8.98
N LEU A 50 3.75 -7.50 9.72
CA LEU A 50 3.11 -6.26 9.26
C LEU A 50 4.14 -5.15 9.03
N GLN A 51 5.10 -4.99 9.94
CA GLN A 51 6.13 -3.97 9.80
C GLN A 51 7.03 -4.24 8.58
N GLU A 52 7.38 -5.51 8.33
CA GLU A 52 8.14 -5.91 7.14
C GLU A 52 7.36 -5.62 5.86
N GLU A 53 6.08 -6.02 5.78
CA GLU A 53 5.22 -5.76 4.62
C GLU A 53 5.08 -4.25 4.34
N MET A 54 4.97 -3.44 5.39
CA MET A 54 4.94 -1.98 5.25
C MET A 54 6.25 -1.43 4.70
N HIS A 55 7.39 -1.91 5.20
CA HIS A 55 8.71 -1.52 4.69
C HIS A 55 8.89 -1.93 3.22
N GLN A 56 8.43 -3.13 2.85
CA GLN A 56 8.43 -3.60 1.46
C GLN A 56 7.51 -2.75 0.56
N ALA A 57 6.33 -2.35 1.04
CA ALA A 57 5.40 -1.51 0.29
C ALA A 57 6.01 -0.12 -0.02
N ILE A 58 6.69 0.49 0.95
CA ILE A 58 7.39 1.77 0.76
C ILE A 58 8.54 1.60 -0.23
N THR A 59 9.34 0.54 -0.07
CA THR A 59 10.43 0.22 -1.00
C THR A 59 9.91 0.04 -2.43
N TYR A 60 8.77 -0.61 -2.60
CA TYR A 60 8.12 -0.80 -3.89
C TYR A 60 7.64 0.53 -4.52
N GLU A 61 7.07 1.44 -3.73
CA GLU A 61 6.72 2.78 -4.20
C GLU A 61 7.96 3.55 -4.67
N CYS A 62 9.02 3.57 -3.87
CA CYS A 62 10.29 4.21 -4.22
C CYS A 62 10.90 3.62 -5.50
N LEU A 63 10.89 2.29 -5.66
CA LEU A 63 11.34 1.62 -6.88
C LEU A 63 10.49 1.97 -8.09
N THR A 64 9.18 2.12 -7.91
CA THR A 64 8.26 2.52 -8.98
C THR A 64 8.57 3.94 -9.47
N MET A 65 8.81 4.88 -8.54
CA MET A 65 9.26 6.24 -8.88
C MET A 65 10.63 6.23 -9.57
N TYR A 66 11.60 5.49 -9.03
CA TYR A 66 12.93 5.34 -9.60
C TYR A 66 12.87 4.82 -11.05
N ASN A 67 12.09 3.77 -11.30
CA ASN A 67 11.94 3.18 -12.62
C ASN A 67 11.28 4.16 -13.60
N ALA A 68 10.28 4.91 -13.14
CA ALA A 68 9.63 5.93 -13.95
C ALA A 68 10.61 7.04 -14.36
N VAL A 69 11.48 7.49 -13.45
CA VAL A 69 12.56 8.47 -13.74
C VAL A 69 13.61 7.87 -14.66
N SER A 70 14.05 6.63 -14.40
CA SER A 70 15.06 5.93 -15.20
C SER A 70 14.70 5.85 -16.67
N LYS A 71 13.43 5.55 -16.98
CA LYS A 71 12.95 5.45 -18.36
C LYS A 71 13.09 6.78 -19.14
N GLN A 72 13.10 7.92 -18.44
CA GLN A 72 13.18 9.25 -19.06
C GLN A 72 14.58 9.62 -19.55
N ILE A 73 15.60 8.84 -19.17
CA ILE A 73 16.98 9.08 -19.58
C ILE A 73 17.13 8.79 -21.08
N ASP A 74 16.59 7.67 -21.54
CA ASP A 74 16.71 7.24 -22.94
C ASP A 74 15.63 7.88 -23.84
N SER A 75 14.39 7.98 -23.34
CA SER A 75 13.27 8.55 -24.09
C SER A 75 12.19 9.08 -23.17
N LEU A 76 11.48 10.14 -23.56
CA LEU A 76 10.42 10.70 -22.72
C LEU A 76 9.14 9.86 -22.78
N HIS A 77 8.83 9.20 -21.68
CA HIS A 77 7.65 8.39 -21.47
C HIS A 77 6.68 9.06 -20.47
N ALA A 78 5.92 10.06 -20.95
CA ALA A 78 4.94 10.79 -20.13
C ALA A 78 3.89 9.89 -19.46
N ASN A 79 3.58 8.73 -20.06
CA ASN A 79 2.63 7.77 -19.49
C ASN A 79 3.16 7.12 -18.21
N GLU A 80 4.47 6.88 -18.10
CA GLU A 80 5.09 6.31 -16.90
C GLU A 80 4.97 7.28 -15.74
N ILE A 81 5.33 8.55 -15.95
CA ILE A 81 5.19 9.60 -14.95
C ILE A 81 3.73 9.79 -14.54
N ARG A 82 2.80 9.81 -15.51
CA ARG A 82 1.37 9.91 -15.23
C ARG A 82 0.86 8.74 -14.41
N TYR A 83 1.34 7.53 -14.68
CA TYR A 83 0.95 6.33 -13.94
C TYR A 83 1.35 6.48 -12.47
N VAL A 84 2.61 6.83 -12.21
CA VAL A 84 3.11 7.01 -10.83
C VAL A 84 2.37 8.11 -10.07
N ILE A 85 2.12 9.27 -10.69
CA ILE A 85 1.38 10.37 -10.05
C ILE A 85 -0.06 9.99 -9.69
N LYS A 86 -0.69 9.14 -10.51
CA LYS A 86 -2.08 8.69 -10.28
C LYS A 86 -2.18 7.54 -9.28
N GLN A 87 -1.08 6.84 -9.02
CA GLN A 87 -1.10 5.84 -7.97
C GLN A 87 -1.40 6.53 -6.64
N PRO A 88 -2.24 5.92 -5.78
CA PRO A 88 -2.42 6.42 -4.43
C PRO A 88 -1.06 6.40 -3.75
N SER A 89 -0.50 7.58 -3.48
CA SER A 89 0.74 7.67 -2.73
C SER A 89 0.47 7.19 -1.31
N TRP A 90 1.40 6.43 -0.77
CA TRP A 90 1.30 5.90 0.59
C TRP A 90 1.62 6.95 1.66
N ASN A 91 1.39 8.24 1.37
CA ASN A 91 1.27 9.33 2.37
C ASN A 91 0.15 9.11 3.40
N ASN A 92 -0.45 7.92 3.44
CA ASN A 92 -1.28 7.47 4.54
C ASN A 92 -0.45 7.54 5.82
N SER A 93 -0.90 8.35 6.79
CA SER A 93 -0.21 8.52 8.07
C SER A 93 0.10 7.17 8.72
N ALA A 94 -0.80 6.19 8.53
CA ALA A 94 -0.64 4.84 9.05
C ALA A 94 0.64 4.14 8.56
N LEU A 95 1.06 4.28 7.30
CA LEU A 95 2.28 3.62 6.81
C LEU A 95 3.54 4.26 7.40
N LEU A 96 3.53 5.59 7.55
CA LEU A 96 4.64 6.34 8.13
C LEU A 96 4.69 6.26 9.66
N GLU A 97 3.67 5.73 10.32
CA GLU A 97 3.63 5.52 11.77
C GLU A 97 4.47 4.30 12.19
N HIS A 98 4.72 3.37 11.28
CA HIS A 98 5.52 2.17 11.55
C HIS A 98 7.01 2.32 11.21
N LEU A 99 7.39 3.44 10.60
CA LEU A 99 8.79 3.79 10.36
C LEU A 99 9.40 4.46 11.59
N SER A 100 10.71 4.24 11.79
CA SER A 100 11.51 5.09 12.67
C SER A 100 11.54 6.54 12.16
N ALA A 101 11.94 7.46 13.03
CA ALA A 101 12.04 8.87 12.65
C ALA A 101 13.02 9.09 11.49
N ASP A 102 14.15 8.37 11.49
CA ASP A 102 15.19 8.47 10.47
C ASP A 102 14.72 7.91 9.13
N GLU A 103 14.08 6.73 9.13
CA GLU A 103 13.48 6.14 7.92
C GLU A 103 12.39 7.04 7.33
N LYS A 104 11.56 7.63 8.19
CA LYS A 104 10.52 8.56 7.76
C LYS A 104 11.12 9.80 7.12
N GLU A 105 12.17 10.38 7.71
CA GLU A 105 12.89 11.51 7.13
C GLU A 105 13.49 11.14 5.76
N LEU A 106 14.14 9.98 5.67
CA LEU A 106 14.68 9.46 4.42
C LEU A 106 13.59 9.30 3.35
N TYR A 107 12.46 8.68 3.67
CA TYR A 107 11.34 8.52 2.73
C TYR A 107 10.78 9.88 2.28
N LEU A 108 10.55 10.81 3.22
CA LEU A 108 10.04 12.14 2.90
C LEU A 108 11.01 12.93 2.01
N PHE A 109 12.32 12.80 2.25
CA PHE A 109 13.34 13.37 1.38
C PHE A 109 13.27 12.77 -0.04
N PHE A 110 13.19 11.44 -0.16
CA PHE A 110 13.03 10.76 -1.46
C PHE A 110 11.79 11.27 -2.21
N LYS A 111 10.66 11.30 -1.52
CA LYS A 111 9.38 11.73 -2.08
C LYS A 111 9.43 13.18 -2.54
N THR A 112 10.02 14.06 -1.73
CA THR A 112 10.16 15.50 -2.04
C THR A 112 11.02 15.72 -3.29
N MET A 113 12.11 14.96 -3.45
CA MET A 113 12.95 15.04 -4.66
C MET A 113 12.15 14.65 -5.91
N PHE A 114 11.38 13.55 -5.84
CA PHE A 114 10.54 13.11 -6.95
C PHE A 114 9.43 14.13 -7.28
N ASP A 115 8.73 14.62 -6.26
CA ASP A 115 7.63 15.58 -6.43
C ASP A 115 8.13 16.89 -7.04
N THR A 116 9.25 17.41 -6.54
CA THR A 116 9.89 18.62 -7.10
C THR A 116 10.23 18.43 -8.57
N TYR A 117 10.78 17.26 -8.95
CA TYR A 117 11.07 16.93 -10.33
C TYR A 117 9.81 16.87 -11.20
N VAL A 118 8.76 16.23 -10.72
CA VAL A 118 7.48 16.13 -11.42
C VAL A 118 6.86 17.52 -11.61
N GLU A 119 6.80 18.34 -10.55
CA GLU A 119 6.24 19.69 -10.60
C GLU A 119 7.01 20.59 -11.55
N THR A 120 8.35 20.52 -11.50
CA THR A 120 9.22 21.35 -12.33
C THR A 120 9.10 20.97 -13.80
N TYR A 121 9.29 19.70 -14.14
CA TYR A 121 9.51 19.27 -15.52
C TYR A 121 8.26 18.70 -16.20
N TRP A 122 7.35 18.09 -15.44
CA TRP A 122 6.27 17.28 -16.00
C TRP A 122 4.89 17.90 -15.86
N LEU A 123 4.63 18.72 -14.84
CA LEU A 123 3.32 19.34 -14.64
C LEU A 123 3.23 20.71 -15.33
N ASN A 124 2.08 20.99 -15.95
CA ASN A 124 1.76 22.34 -16.38
C ASN A 124 1.10 23.15 -15.26
N SER A 125 0.75 24.41 -15.52
CA SER A 125 0.07 25.28 -14.55
C SER A 125 -1.31 24.79 -14.11
N LYS A 126 -1.89 23.80 -14.79
CA LYS A 126 -3.16 23.16 -14.42
C LYS A 126 -2.95 21.86 -13.62
N GLY A 127 -1.70 21.53 -13.27
CA GLY A 127 -1.36 20.28 -12.59
C GLY A 127 -1.52 19.04 -13.46
N THR A 128 -1.55 19.16 -14.79
CA THR A 128 -1.63 18.00 -15.69
C THR A 128 -0.29 17.69 -16.33
N VAL A 129 -0.02 16.39 -16.53
CA VAL A 129 1.23 15.91 -17.12
C VAL A 129 1.34 16.38 -18.57
N ARG A 130 2.42 17.09 -18.87
CA ARG A 130 2.79 17.57 -20.20
C ARG A 130 3.06 16.38 -21.13
N THR A 131 2.60 16.51 -22.37
CA THR A 131 2.78 15.50 -23.42
C THR A 131 3.58 16.03 -24.61
N VAL A 132 3.88 17.33 -24.62
CA VAL A 132 4.58 18.01 -25.71
C VAL A 132 5.75 18.77 -25.08
N PHE A 133 6.96 18.43 -25.52
CA PHE A 133 8.20 19.03 -25.07
C PHE A 133 8.83 19.74 -26.27
N THR A 134 8.60 21.05 -26.39
CA THR A 134 9.08 21.86 -27.51
C THR A 134 10.34 22.65 -27.13
N GLN A 135 11.25 22.84 -28.10
CA GLN A 135 12.40 23.76 -27.98
C GLN A 135 11.99 25.24 -28.14
N THR A 136 10.84 25.63 -27.61
CA THR A 136 10.36 27.01 -27.71
C THR A 136 10.98 27.88 -26.63
N ASP A 137 11.29 29.15 -26.94
CA ASP A 137 11.83 30.14 -25.99
C ASP A 137 10.80 30.62 -24.94
N THR A 138 9.78 29.81 -24.64
CA THR A 138 8.88 30.13 -23.53
C THR A 138 9.51 29.68 -22.22
N PRO A 139 9.47 30.50 -21.15
CA PRO A 139 10.15 30.22 -19.88
C PRO A 139 9.65 28.94 -19.17
N THR A 140 8.57 28.34 -19.67
CA THR A 140 7.97 27.12 -19.14
C THR A 140 8.18 25.88 -20.02
N SER A 141 8.77 25.95 -21.21
CA SER A 141 9.03 24.75 -22.02
C SER A 141 10.45 24.22 -21.81
N PHE A 142 10.56 23.00 -21.29
CA PHE A 142 11.83 22.28 -21.18
C PHE A 142 12.07 21.45 -22.43
N SER A 143 13.32 21.44 -22.91
CA SER A 143 13.73 20.55 -23.97
C SER A 143 13.82 19.10 -23.47
N GLU A 144 13.67 18.13 -24.38
CA GLU A 144 13.82 16.71 -24.03
C GLU A 144 15.18 16.40 -23.39
N LYS A 145 16.24 17.04 -23.91
CA LYS A 145 17.60 16.92 -23.38
C LYS A 145 17.71 17.41 -21.93
N THR A 146 17.03 18.50 -21.60
CA THR A 146 17.02 19.04 -20.23
C THR A 146 16.36 18.06 -19.27
N ILE A 147 15.25 17.45 -19.69
CA ILE A 147 14.53 16.47 -18.85
C ILE A 147 15.33 15.20 -18.69
N SER A 148 15.92 14.66 -19.77
CA SER A 148 16.79 13.48 -19.71
C SER A 148 17.98 13.71 -18.76
N GLN A 149 18.64 14.87 -18.83
CA GLN A 149 19.73 15.24 -17.92
C GLN A 149 19.25 15.33 -16.46
N ALA A 150 18.14 16.03 -16.21
CA ALA A 150 17.56 16.13 -14.87
C ALA A 150 17.15 14.75 -14.31
N SER A 151 16.71 13.84 -15.19
CA SER A 151 16.33 12.47 -14.82
C SER A 151 17.56 11.64 -14.42
N LEU A 152 18.68 11.81 -15.13
CA LEU A 152 19.95 11.18 -14.78
C LEU A 152 20.46 11.66 -13.41
N GLU A 153 20.40 12.96 -13.16
CA GLU A 153 20.80 13.55 -11.87
C GLU A 153 19.92 13.06 -10.73
N LEU A 154 18.60 13.04 -10.92
CA LEU A 154 17.66 12.53 -9.92
C LEU A 154 17.87 11.04 -9.68
N GLN A 155 18.05 10.23 -10.73
CA GLN A 155 18.32 8.80 -10.61
C GLN A 155 19.56 8.54 -9.74
N SER A 156 20.64 9.31 -9.93
CA SER A 156 21.85 9.19 -9.12
C SER A 156 21.57 9.48 -7.63
N LYS A 157 20.76 10.49 -7.32
CA LYS A 157 20.38 10.83 -5.93
C LYS A 157 19.48 9.75 -5.32
N MET A 158 18.53 9.23 -6.09
CA MET A 158 17.66 8.14 -5.66
C MET A 158 18.44 6.85 -5.41
N ARG A 159 19.49 6.58 -6.19
CA ARG A 159 20.40 5.45 -5.93
C ARG A 159 21.11 5.59 -4.58
N GLN A 160 21.66 6.77 -4.29
CA GLN A 160 22.30 7.04 -3.00
C GLN A 160 21.32 6.86 -1.83
N TRP A 161 20.03 7.15 -2.03
CA TRP A 161 19.01 6.87 -1.03
C TRP A 161 18.86 5.36 -0.78
N PHE A 162 18.82 4.53 -1.83
CA PHE A 162 18.70 3.07 -1.65
C PHE A 162 19.89 2.49 -0.88
N ASP A 163 21.08 3.05 -1.06
CA ASP A 163 22.28 2.64 -0.30
C ASP A 163 22.16 2.97 1.21
N ASN A 164 21.34 3.95 1.58
CA ASN A 164 21.09 4.34 2.98
C ASN A 164 19.82 3.70 3.57
N TRP A 165 18.94 3.16 2.73
CA TRP A 165 17.67 2.56 3.11
C TRP A 165 17.80 1.07 3.47
N SER A 166 18.76 0.37 2.85
CA SER A 166 19.09 -1.04 3.11
C SER A 166 20.01 -1.23 4.30
#